data_AF-A0A350WR87-F1
#
_entry.id   AF-A0A350WR87-F1
#
_cell.length_a   1.000
_cell.length_b   1.000
_cell.length_c   1.000
_cell.angle_alpha   90.00
_cell.angle_beta   90.00
_cell.angle_gamma   90.00
#
_symmetry.space_group_name_H-M   'P 1'
#
loop_
_entity.id
_entity.type
_entity.pdbx_description
1 polymer ?
#
loop_
_entity_poly.entity_id
_entity_poly.type
_entity_poly.pdbx_seq_one_letter_code
_entity_poly.pdbx_strand_id
1 'polypeptide(L)'
;MTLIVDAHADIAYNMLKYGRDYTRPAAETRRLESGSHTVQDNGDTLLGWADYQRGQVALVFATLFAAPIRFRTYETEKQVYRTFDEAHKLYSDQLDAYHRLTDTVPDKFRIIASKRDLDLHLDHWNQSTPEATGHSVGMVILMEGGEAIRDLSELDMWHSRGVRLIGPAWVG
;
A
#
# COMPACT_ATOMS: atom_id res chain seq x y z
N MET A 1 5.59 12.14 21.80
CA MET A 1 4.61 11.18 21.26
C MET A 1 5.36 9.97 20.76
N THR A 2 4.85 8.75 20.97
CA THR A 2 5.45 7.55 20.37
C THR A 2 4.78 7.33 19.01
N LEU A 3 5.56 7.44 17.93
CA LEU A 3 5.08 7.17 16.58
C LEU A 3 5.35 5.70 16.24
N ILE A 4 4.37 5.04 15.64
CA ILE A 4 4.54 3.69 15.11
C ILE A 4 4.82 3.77 13.60
N VAL A 5 5.76 2.95 13.16
CA VAL A 5 6.06 2.71 11.75
C VAL A 5 5.73 1.25 11.45
N ASP A 6 4.87 1.02 10.45
CA ASP A 6 4.61 -0.30 9.90
C ASP A 6 5.52 -0.53 8.69
N ALA A 7 6.40 -1.51 8.78
CA ALA A 7 7.39 -1.77 7.74
C ALA A 7 6.85 -2.58 6.55
N HIS A 8 5.57 -2.96 6.53
CA HIS A 8 5.01 -3.75 5.43
C HIS A 8 3.47 -3.77 5.38
N ALA A 9 2.85 -3.11 4.39
CA ALA A 9 1.39 -3.03 4.25
C ALA A 9 0.90 -3.22 2.80
N ASP A 10 0.17 -4.31 2.55
CA ASP A 10 -0.40 -4.72 1.25
C ASP A 10 -1.63 -3.93 0.80
N ILE A 11 -1.56 -2.60 0.86
CA ILE A 11 -2.71 -1.73 0.61
C ILE A 11 -3.18 -1.81 -0.86
N ALA A 12 -2.29 -1.60 -1.84
CA ALA A 12 -2.68 -1.56 -3.26
C ALA A 12 -3.13 -2.93 -3.78
N TYR A 13 -2.45 -4.01 -3.38
CA TYR A 13 -2.89 -5.37 -3.67
C TYR A 13 -4.34 -5.60 -3.19
N ASN A 14 -4.65 -5.21 -1.94
CA ASN A 14 -5.98 -5.37 -1.37
C ASN A 14 -7.03 -4.46 -2.04
N MET A 15 -6.65 -3.23 -2.42
CA MET A 15 -7.52 -2.32 -3.18
C MET A 15 -7.89 -2.91 -4.55
N LEU A 16 -6.90 -3.41 -5.29
CA LEU A 16 -7.10 -3.86 -6.67
C LEU A 16 -7.64 -5.29 -6.77
N LYS A 17 -7.26 -6.19 -5.86
CA LYS A 17 -7.77 -7.57 -5.84
C LYS A 17 -9.17 -7.67 -5.26
N TYR A 18 -9.41 -7.02 -4.11
CA TYR A 18 -10.63 -7.21 -3.32
C TYR A 18 -11.55 -5.98 -3.28
N GLY A 19 -11.15 -4.85 -3.87
CA GLY A 19 -11.96 -3.63 -3.85
C GLY A 19 -12.01 -2.95 -2.49
N ARG A 20 -11.04 -3.21 -1.61
CA ARG A 20 -11.00 -2.61 -0.26
C ARG A 20 -10.78 -1.10 -0.33
N ASP A 21 -11.58 -0.39 0.45
CA ASP A 21 -11.48 1.06 0.63
C ASP A 21 -10.82 1.37 1.97
N TYR A 22 -9.53 1.70 1.93
CA TYR A 22 -8.73 2.02 3.13
C TYR A 22 -9.07 3.38 3.74
N THR A 23 -9.96 4.17 3.13
CA THR A 23 -10.44 5.42 3.73
C THR A 23 -11.51 5.19 4.80
N ARG A 24 -12.09 3.98 4.85
CA ARG A 24 -13.09 3.53 5.83
C ARG A 24 -12.42 2.91 7.05
N PRO A 25 -13.08 2.91 8.23
CA PRO A 25 -12.65 2.08 9.36
C PRO A 25 -12.73 0.58 9.01
N ALA A 26 -11.80 -0.22 9.52
CA ALA A 26 -11.77 -1.67 9.31
C ALA A 26 -13.10 -2.34 9.72
N ALA A 27 -13.72 -1.88 10.81
CA ALA A 27 -15.00 -2.39 11.27
C ALA A 27 -16.13 -2.23 10.22
N GLU A 28 -16.12 -1.13 9.47
CA GLU A 28 -17.11 -0.92 8.40
C GLU A 28 -16.85 -1.86 7.22
N THR A 29 -15.60 -1.97 6.78
CA THR A 29 -15.22 -2.89 5.70
C THR A 29 -15.52 -4.34 6.07
N ARG A 30 -15.21 -4.81 7.29
CA ARG A 30 -15.58 -6.16 7.77
C ARG A 30 -17.09 -6.41 7.71
N ARG A 31 -17.89 -5.42 8.11
CA ARG A 31 -19.36 -5.51 8.03
C ARG A 31 -19.83 -5.65 6.59
N LEU A 32 -19.22 -4.91 5.65
CA LEU A 32 -19.56 -4.95 4.22
C LEU A 32 -19.09 -6.24 3.54
N GLU A 33 -17.95 -6.79 3.96
CA GLU A 33 -17.36 -8.01 3.40
C GLU A 33 -17.92 -9.30 4.01
N SER A 34 -18.73 -9.22 5.08
CA SER A 34 -19.26 -10.38 5.79
C SER A 34 -19.97 -11.36 4.85
N GLY A 35 -19.52 -12.62 4.86
CA GLY A 35 -20.04 -13.69 4.00
C GLY A 35 -19.60 -13.63 2.53
N SER A 36 -18.75 -12.68 2.14
CA SER A 36 -18.20 -12.58 0.78
C SER A 36 -17.04 -13.55 0.56
N HIS A 37 -16.72 -13.80 -0.73
CA HIS A 37 -15.55 -14.59 -1.10
C HIS A 37 -14.23 -13.94 -0.64
N THR A 38 -14.16 -12.61 -0.53
CA THR A 38 -12.98 -11.89 -0.01
C THR A 38 -12.57 -12.39 1.38
N VAL A 39 -13.54 -12.59 2.28
CA VAL A 39 -13.25 -13.09 3.65
C VAL A 39 -12.81 -14.55 3.63
N GLN A 40 -13.31 -15.36 2.68
CA GLN A 40 -12.91 -16.75 2.54
C GLN A 40 -11.47 -16.89 2.02
N ASP A 41 -11.06 -16.06 1.06
CA ASP A 41 -9.74 -16.10 0.43
C ASP A 41 -8.66 -15.38 1.26
N ASN A 42 -8.99 -14.22 1.86
CA ASN A 42 -8.02 -13.30 2.45
C ASN A 42 -8.26 -13.01 3.94
N GLY A 43 -9.36 -13.49 4.51
CA GLY A 43 -9.80 -13.12 5.86
C GLY A 43 -10.27 -11.66 5.96
N ASP A 44 -10.57 -11.25 7.19
CA ASP A 44 -11.04 -9.90 7.50
C ASP A 44 -9.95 -8.84 7.26
N THR A 45 -10.34 -7.66 6.79
CA THR A 45 -9.40 -6.52 6.75
C THR A 45 -8.93 -6.18 8.17
N LEU A 46 -7.66 -5.88 8.34
CA LEU A 46 -7.10 -5.54 9.64
C LEU A 46 -7.19 -4.04 9.93
N LEU A 47 -7.17 -3.20 8.89
CA LEU A 47 -6.85 -1.79 8.99
C LEU A 47 -7.71 -0.94 8.05
N GLY A 48 -7.75 0.34 8.37
CA GLY A 48 -8.37 1.45 7.66
C GLY A 48 -7.81 2.76 8.22
N TRP A 49 -8.04 3.89 7.56
CA TRP A 49 -7.41 5.16 7.96
C TRP A 49 -7.69 5.51 9.44
N ALA A 50 -8.93 5.34 9.90
CA ALA A 50 -9.31 5.56 11.29
C ALA A 50 -8.57 4.64 12.28
N ASP A 51 -8.20 3.43 11.87
CA ASP A 51 -7.45 2.49 12.69
C ASP A 51 -5.97 2.90 12.81
N TYR A 52 -5.37 3.43 11.73
CA TYR A 52 -4.04 4.03 11.79
C TYR A 52 -4.00 5.23 12.74
N GLN A 53 -5.03 6.08 12.72
CA GLN A 53 -5.15 7.19 13.67
C GLN A 53 -5.23 6.69 15.10
N ARG A 54 -6.10 5.71 15.38
CA ARG A 54 -6.24 5.13 16.72
C ARG A 54 -4.96 4.45 17.20
N GLY A 55 -4.22 3.81 16.30
CA GLY A 55 -2.94 3.17 16.59
C GLY A 55 -1.74 4.11 16.62
N GLN A 56 -1.90 5.39 16.29
CA GLN A 56 -0.81 6.35 16.16
C GLN A 56 0.28 5.87 15.17
N VAL A 57 -0.16 5.26 14.06
CA VAL A 57 0.70 4.77 12.98
C VAL A 57 0.93 5.92 12.01
N ALA A 58 2.14 6.48 12.04
CA ALA A 58 2.49 7.66 11.28
C ALA A 58 2.95 7.35 9.85
N LEU A 59 3.58 6.20 9.67
CA LEU A 59 4.25 5.82 8.43
C LEU A 59 4.04 4.33 8.17
N VAL A 60 3.77 4.00 6.91
CA VAL A 60 3.70 2.62 6.42
C VAL A 60 4.59 2.44 5.20
N PHE A 61 5.11 1.23 5.02
CA PHE A 61 5.76 0.81 3.79
C PHE A 61 4.71 0.14 2.92
N ALA A 62 4.23 0.88 1.93
CA ALA A 62 3.11 0.50 1.08
C ALA A 62 3.63 -0.36 -0.08
N THR A 63 3.23 -1.64 -0.11
CA THR A 63 3.83 -2.62 -1.01
C THR A 63 3.26 -2.55 -2.42
N LEU A 64 4.12 -2.81 -3.40
CA LEU A 64 3.76 -3.24 -4.74
C LEU A 64 4.01 -4.75 -4.77
N PHE A 65 2.95 -5.54 -4.98
CA PHE A 65 3.03 -7.00 -4.91
C PHE A 65 2.05 -7.67 -5.86
N ALA A 66 2.52 -8.66 -6.62
CA ALA A 66 1.66 -9.60 -7.33
C ALA A 66 2.26 -11.00 -7.23
N ALA A 67 1.41 -12.02 -7.20
CA ALA A 67 1.88 -13.39 -7.04
C ALA A 67 2.21 -14.06 -8.40
N PRO A 68 3.23 -14.91 -8.49
CA PRO A 68 3.40 -15.80 -9.65
C PRO A 68 2.15 -16.67 -9.86
N ILE A 69 1.79 -16.96 -11.11
CA ILE A 69 0.56 -17.70 -11.45
C ILE A 69 0.44 -19.07 -10.79
N ARG A 70 1.55 -19.72 -10.41
CA ARG A 70 1.55 -21.00 -9.68
C ARG A 70 0.92 -20.92 -8.29
N PHE A 71 0.81 -19.73 -7.71
CA PHE A 71 0.18 -19.46 -6.42
C PHE A 71 -1.29 -19.02 -6.53
N ARG A 72 -1.85 -19.01 -7.75
CA ARG A 72 -3.23 -18.62 -8.00
C ARG A 72 -4.21 -19.51 -7.22
N THR A 73 -5.15 -18.90 -6.50
CA THR A 73 -6.15 -19.62 -5.70
C THR A 73 -7.45 -19.88 -6.47
N TYR A 74 -7.76 -19.06 -7.48
CA TYR A 74 -8.95 -19.21 -8.34
C TYR A 74 -8.75 -18.65 -9.75
N GLU A 75 -9.57 -19.10 -10.71
CA GLU A 75 -9.33 -18.90 -12.15
C GLU A 75 -9.27 -17.43 -12.59
N THR A 76 -10.09 -16.56 -11.98
CA THR A 76 -10.26 -15.14 -12.34
C THR A 76 -9.43 -14.17 -11.49
N GLU A 77 -8.41 -14.67 -10.79
CA GLU A 77 -7.54 -13.84 -9.96
C GLU A 77 -6.79 -12.78 -10.79
N LYS A 78 -6.84 -11.52 -10.34
CA LYS A 78 -6.34 -10.36 -11.12
C LYS A 78 -4.93 -9.91 -10.77
N GLN A 79 -4.40 -10.30 -9.61
CA GLN A 79 -3.08 -9.86 -9.12
C GLN A 79 -2.07 -11.01 -9.21
N VAL A 80 -2.07 -11.71 -10.35
CA VAL A 80 -1.13 -12.79 -10.65
C VAL A 80 -0.44 -12.58 -11.99
N TYR A 81 0.81 -13.00 -12.11
CA TYR A 81 1.61 -12.85 -13.33
C TYR A 81 2.21 -14.17 -13.82
N ARG A 82 2.40 -14.27 -15.14
CA ARG A 82 3.09 -15.35 -15.86
C ARG A 82 4.44 -14.89 -16.41
N THR A 83 4.57 -13.59 -16.69
CA THR A 83 5.73 -12.99 -17.32
C THR A 83 6.15 -11.72 -16.58
N PHE A 84 7.39 -11.27 -16.78
CA PHE A 84 7.85 -10.01 -16.20
C PHE A 84 7.12 -8.79 -16.77
N ASP A 85 6.59 -8.85 -18.00
CA ASP A 85 5.73 -7.78 -18.54
C ASP A 85 4.39 -7.69 -17.80
N GLU A 86 3.78 -8.84 -17.46
CA GLU A 86 2.57 -8.87 -16.64
C GLU A 86 2.86 -8.35 -15.22
N ALA A 87 3.98 -8.74 -14.60
CA ALA A 87 4.41 -8.23 -13.30
C ALA A 87 4.64 -6.71 -13.32
N HIS A 88 5.39 -6.21 -14.31
CA HIS A 88 5.65 -4.79 -14.52
C HIS A 88 4.35 -3.98 -14.61
N LYS A 89 3.38 -4.48 -15.39
CA LYS A 89 2.08 -3.82 -15.51
C LYS A 89 1.31 -3.79 -14.18
N LEU A 90 1.23 -4.91 -13.48
CA LEU A 90 0.50 -5.00 -12.21
C LEU A 90 1.09 -4.05 -11.14
N TYR A 91 2.42 -4.00 -11.02
CA TYR A 91 3.10 -3.14 -10.07
C TYR A 91 2.93 -1.66 -10.45
N SER A 92 2.95 -1.35 -11.75
CA SER A 92 2.64 0.00 -12.24
C SER A 92 1.21 0.42 -11.92
N ASP A 93 0.23 -0.47 -12.13
CA ASP A 93 -1.18 -0.20 -11.86
C ASP A 93 -1.43 0.01 -10.34
N GLN A 94 -0.70 -0.71 -9.48
CA GLN A 94 -0.70 -0.51 -8.03
C GLN A 94 -0.08 0.82 -7.60
N LEU A 95 1.05 1.20 -8.21
CA LEU A 95 1.67 2.51 -7.96
C LEU A 95 0.73 3.64 -8.37
N ASP A 96 0.04 3.51 -9.50
CA ASP A 96 -0.99 4.48 -9.93
C ASP A 96 -2.18 4.50 -8.96
N ALA A 97 -2.53 3.37 -8.33
CA ALA A 97 -3.56 3.35 -7.30
C ALA A 97 -3.17 4.14 -6.05
N TYR A 98 -1.90 4.10 -5.65
CA TYR A 98 -1.38 4.93 -4.56
C TYR A 98 -1.40 6.42 -4.91
N HIS A 99 -0.91 6.80 -6.09
CA HIS A 99 -0.98 8.21 -6.54
C HIS A 99 -2.42 8.72 -6.56
N ARG A 100 -3.36 7.96 -7.16
CA ARG A 100 -4.78 8.31 -7.15
C ARG A 100 -5.36 8.43 -5.73
N LEU A 101 -4.98 7.52 -4.83
CA LEU A 101 -5.44 7.56 -3.43
C LEU A 101 -4.99 8.85 -2.76
N THR A 102 -3.71 9.21 -2.88
CA THR A 102 -3.17 10.40 -2.24
C THR A 102 -3.63 11.71 -2.88
N ASP A 103 -3.94 11.69 -4.18
CA ASP A 103 -4.55 12.84 -4.86
C ASP A 103 -6.01 13.05 -4.44
N THR A 104 -6.76 11.96 -4.20
CA THR A 104 -8.18 12.00 -3.86
C THR A 104 -8.41 12.34 -2.39
N VAL A 105 -7.57 11.84 -1.50
CA VAL A 105 -7.69 12.03 -0.03
C VAL A 105 -6.35 12.42 0.59
N PRO A 106 -5.76 13.58 0.23
CA PRO A 106 -4.44 14.00 0.69
C PRO A 106 -4.36 14.18 2.22
N ASP A 107 -5.50 14.47 2.86
CA ASP A 107 -5.59 14.57 4.33
C ASP A 107 -5.48 13.21 5.04
N LYS A 108 -5.70 12.10 4.31
CA LYS A 108 -5.66 10.74 4.86
C LYS A 108 -4.37 9.99 4.53
N PHE A 109 -3.83 10.17 3.33
CA PHE A 109 -2.66 9.44 2.86
C PHE A 109 -1.73 10.35 2.06
N ARG A 110 -0.42 10.16 2.21
CA ARG A 110 0.59 10.93 1.49
C ARG A 110 1.78 10.05 1.12
N ILE A 111 2.23 10.12 -0.14
CA ILE A 111 3.48 9.45 -0.55
C ILE A 111 4.69 10.21 0.01
N ILE A 112 5.63 9.46 0.57
CA ILE A 112 6.90 9.96 1.10
C ILE A 112 8.02 9.51 0.15
N ALA A 113 8.43 10.43 -0.73
CA ALA A 113 9.38 10.16 -1.81
C ALA A 113 10.76 10.79 -1.55
N SER A 114 11.00 11.40 -0.39
CA SER A 114 12.31 11.96 -0.07
C SER A 114 12.50 12.07 1.43
N LYS A 115 13.75 12.25 1.85
CA LYS A 115 14.06 12.58 3.24
C LYS A 115 13.35 13.87 3.68
N ARG A 116 13.27 14.87 2.80
CA ARG A 116 12.55 16.11 3.07
C ARG A 116 11.07 15.88 3.30
N ASP A 117 10.43 15.02 2.50
CA ASP A 117 9.01 14.67 2.70
C ASP A 117 8.80 13.98 4.05
N LEU A 118 9.71 13.07 4.40
CA LEU A 118 9.67 12.37 5.68
C LEU A 118 9.82 13.34 6.86
N ASP A 119 10.81 14.23 6.81
CA ASP A 119 11.06 15.20 7.89
C ASP A 119 9.84 16.11 8.07
N LEU A 120 9.27 16.65 6.98
CA LEU A 120 8.04 17.47 7.01
C LEU A 120 6.83 16.70 7.56
N HIS A 121 6.70 15.43 7.21
CA HIS A 121 5.62 14.57 7.68
C HIS A 121 5.70 14.32 9.18
N LEU A 122 6.89 13.98 9.67
CA LEU A 122 7.12 13.73 11.10
C LEU A 122 6.98 15.01 11.92
N ASP A 123 7.42 16.15 11.41
CA ASP A 123 7.23 17.45 12.06
C ASP A 123 5.73 17.77 12.22
N HIS A 124 4.93 17.53 11.19
CA HIS A 124 3.47 17.70 11.26
C HIS A 124 2.84 16.80 12.33
N TRP A 125 3.22 15.52 12.36
CA TRP A 125 2.76 14.58 13.39
C TRP A 125 3.17 15.01 14.81
N ASN A 126 4.38 15.56 14.99
CA ASN A 126 4.86 15.98 16.31
C ASN A 126 4.22 17.29 16.83
N GLN A 127 3.80 18.19 15.92
CA GLN A 127 3.22 19.49 16.27
C GLN A 127 1.70 19.43 16.49
N SER A 128 1.09 18.30 16.17
CA SER A 128 -0.35 18.18 16.18
C SER A 128 -0.95 18.08 17.59
N THR A 129 -2.04 18.79 17.82
CA THR A 129 -2.75 18.79 19.10
C THR A 129 -3.81 17.68 19.15
N PRO A 130 -4.22 17.25 20.35
CA PRO A 130 -5.25 16.22 20.52
C PRO A 130 -6.61 16.56 19.88
N GLU A 131 -6.89 17.82 19.56
CA GLU A 131 -8.13 18.25 18.89
C GLU A 131 -8.06 18.18 17.36
N ALA A 132 -6.92 17.82 16.77
CA ALA A 132 -6.77 17.70 15.31
C ALA A 132 -7.69 16.59 14.75
N THR A 133 -8.30 16.82 13.60
CA THR A 133 -9.23 15.89 12.91
C THR A 133 -8.56 14.64 12.32
N GLY A 134 -7.35 14.29 12.78
CA GLY A 134 -6.48 13.23 12.26
C GLY A 134 -5.31 13.76 11.42
N HIS A 135 -4.39 12.85 11.09
CA HIS A 135 -3.20 13.10 10.29
C HIS A 135 -3.14 12.18 9.08
N SER A 136 -2.55 12.66 7.99
CA SER A 136 -2.24 11.77 6.88
C SER A 136 -1.29 10.66 7.35
N VAL A 137 -1.49 9.45 6.85
CA VAL A 137 -0.54 8.34 7.01
C VAL A 137 0.48 8.45 5.87
N GLY A 138 1.75 8.52 6.22
CA GLY A 138 2.83 8.57 5.24
C GLY A 138 3.04 7.20 4.60
N MET A 139 3.28 7.16 3.29
CA MET A 139 3.44 5.94 2.51
C MET A 139 4.79 5.95 1.82
N VAL A 140 5.71 5.10 2.28
CA VAL A 140 6.96 4.83 1.57
C VAL A 140 6.71 3.66 0.63
N ILE A 141 6.89 3.84 -0.67
CA ILE A 141 6.59 2.78 -1.63
C ILE A 141 7.70 1.73 -1.63
N LEU A 142 7.31 0.48 -1.35
CA LEU A 142 8.16 -0.71 -1.29
C LEU A 142 7.76 -1.66 -2.42
N MET A 143 8.72 -2.17 -3.18
CA MET A 143 8.50 -3.26 -4.12
C MET A 143 8.78 -4.59 -3.42
N GLU A 144 7.77 -5.48 -3.29
CA GLU A 144 7.92 -6.82 -2.69
C GLU A 144 8.02 -7.87 -3.81
N GLY A 145 9.26 -8.20 -4.19
CA GLY A 145 9.54 -8.99 -5.39
C GLY A 145 10.00 -8.08 -6.53
N GLY A 146 11.21 -8.33 -7.04
CA GLY A 146 11.83 -7.50 -8.08
C GLY A 146 11.35 -7.80 -9.51
N GLU A 147 10.38 -8.68 -9.70
CA GLU A 147 10.00 -9.23 -11.02
C GLU A 147 9.36 -8.20 -11.97
N ALA A 148 8.95 -7.04 -11.44
CA ALA A 148 8.49 -5.90 -12.23
C ALA A 148 9.63 -5.09 -12.88
N ILE A 149 10.88 -5.30 -12.47
CA ILE A 149 12.08 -4.67 -13.03
C ILE A 149 12.62 -5.59 -14.12
N ARG A 150 12.30 -5.27 -15.38
CA ARG A 150 12.65 -6.11 -16.53
C ARG A 150 14.10 -5.90 -16.97
N ASP A 151 14.59 -4.69 -16.78
CA ASP A 151 15.96 -4.27 -17.04
C ASP A 151 16.40 -3.25 -15.98
N LEU A 152 17.68 -3.23 -15.63
CA LEU A 152 18.21 -2.32 -14.60
C LEU A 152 18.05 -0.83 -14.96
N SER A 153 17.94 -0.49 -16.24
CA SER A 153 17.63 0.87 -16.69
C SER A 153 16.24 1.36 -16.26
N GLU A 154 15.32 0.46 -15.87
CA GLU A 154 14.01 0.84 -15.35
C GLU A 154 14.05 1.37 -13.91
N LEU A 155 15.16 1.19 -13.19
CA LEU A 155 15.30 1.65 -11.80
C LEU A 155 15.08 3.16 -11.66
N ASP A 156 15.59 3.95 -12.61
CA ASP A 156 15.40 5.41 -12.63
C ASP A 156 13.92 5.76 -12.80
N MET A 157 13.19 5.02 -13.63
CA MET A 157 11.75 5.20 -13.82
C MET A 157 10.99 4.88 -12.53
N TRP A 158 11.23 3.72 -11.91
CA TRP A 158 10.57 3.34 -10.65
C TRP A 158 10.87 4.33 -9.52
N HIS A 159 12.13 4.74 -9.40
CA HIS A 159 12.55 5.74 -8.43
C HIS A 159 11.88 7.10 -8.70
N SER A 160 11.83 7.56 -9.95
CA SER A 160 11.17 8.83 -10.30
C SER A 160 9.67 8.82 -9.97
N ARG A 161 9.01 7.67 -10.07
CA ARG A 161 7.59 7.48 -9.72
C ARG A 161 7.32 7.28 -8.22
N GLY A 162 8.35 7.28 -7.37
CA GLY A 162 8.20 7.26 -5.91
C GLY A 162 8.61 5.97 -5.21
N VAL A 163 9.09 4.93 -5.92
CA VAL A 163 9.61 3.71 -5.29
C VAL A 163 10.90 4.02 -4.52
N ARG A 164 10.99 3.61 -3.25
CA ARG A 164 12.16 3.88 -2.40
C ARG A 164 12.82 2.63 -1.83
N LEU A 165 12.15 1.49 -1.88
CA LEU A 165 12.69 0.21 -1.43
C LEU A 165 12.32 -0.90 -2.40
N ILE A 166 13.23 -1.87 -2.55
CA ILE A 166 13.01 -3.08 -3.34
C ILE A 166 13.49 -4.28 -2.51
N GLY A 167 12.57 -5.18 -2.19
CA GLY A 167 12.86 -6.55 -1.79
C GLY A 167 13.02 -7.39 -3.06
N PRO A 168 14.23 -7.89 -3.40
CA PRO A 168 14.49 -8.47 -4.71
C PRO A 168 13.76 -9.79 -4.97
N ALA A 169 13.32 -10.48 -3.93
CA ALA A 169 12.67 -11.77 -4.03
C ALA A 169 11.51 -11.88 -3.03
N TRP A 170 10.51 -12.68 -3.41
CA TRP A 170 9.44 -13.16 -2.54
C TRP A 170 9.61 -14.68 -2.33
N VAL A 171 8.55 -15.48 -2.48
CA VAL A 171 8.60 -16.94 -2.35
C VAL A 171 9.06 -17.58 -3.67
N GLY A 172 10.28 -18.12 -3.64
CA GLY A 172 10.94 -18.91 -4.71
C GLY A 172 10.40 -20.32 -4.86
#